data_AF-A0A2M8FWS7-F1
#
_entry.id   AF-A0A2M8FWS7-F1
#
_cell.length_a   1.000
_cell.length_b   1.000
_cell.length_c   1.000
_cell.angle_alpha   90.00
_cell.angle_beta   90.00
_cell.angle_gamma   90.00
#
_symmetry.space_group_name_H-M   'P 1'
#
loop_
_entity.id
_entity.type
_entity.pdbx_description
1 polymer ?
#
loop_
_entity_poly.entity_id
_entity_poly.type
_entity_poly.pdbx_seq_one_letter_code
_entity_poly.pdbx_strand_id
1 'polypeptide(L)'
;MISNKKIVLSYENKATQTGSVELSYWSKAEQMKKSILSWVSCWILAIVSIFLPGLHFVLVPTFLVLGPALFFYFSRQQGMIISGKGKCPHCNEKLLISKGPLRFPIEELCTACRKNVIITLAAD
;
A
#
# COMPACT_ATOMS: atom_id res chain seq x y z
N MET A 1 -8.72 -11.38 -4.09
CA MET A 1 -8.37 -12.79 -3.80
C MET A 1 -7.27 -12.77 -2.75
N ILE A 2 -7.47 -13.47 -1.63
CA ILE A 2 -6.47 -13.58 -0.56
C ILE A 2 -5.52 -14.73 -0.93
N SER A 3 -4.22 -14.46 -0.99
CA SER A 3 -3.18 -15.43 -1.32
C SER A 3 -2.13 -15.42 -0.21
N ASN A 4 -1.84 -16.60 0.33
CA ASN A 4 -0.80 -16.78 1.34
C ASN A 4 0.53 -17.02 0.63
N LYS A 5 1.50 -16.12 0.79
CA LYS A 5 2.86 -16.30 0.26
C LYS A 5 3.86 -16.39 1.40
N LYS A 6 4.84 -17.29 1.24
CA LYS A 6 6.01 -17.34 2.11
C LYS A 6 6.87 -16.11 1.83
N ILE A 7 7.33 -15.47 2.91
CA ILE A 7 8.21 -14.31 2.85
C ILE A 7 9.51 -14.62 3.57
N VAL A 8 10.57 -13.94 3.15
CA VAL A 8 11.86 -14.02 3.80
C VAL A 8 12.08 -12.72 4.56
N LEU A 9 12.34 -12.83 5.85
CA LEU A 9 12.73 -11.73 6.71
C LEU A 9 14.26 -11.66 6.73
N SER A 10 14.80 -10.54 6.29
CA SER A 10 16.25 -10.28 6.31
C SER A 10 16.57 -9.11 7.23
N TYR A 11 17.62 -9.27 8.01
CA TYR A 11 18.21 -8.20 8.83
C TYR A 11 19.67 -7.98 8.43
N GLU A 12 20.00 -6.73 8.08
CA GLU A 12 21.36 -6.24 7.78
C GLU A 12 22.23 -7.24 6.99
N ASN A 13 21.65 -7.85 5.95
CA ASN A 13 22.34 -8.69 4.98
C ASN A 13 22.98 -9.98 5.58
N LYS A 14 22.55 -10.45 6.76
CA LYS A 14 23.20 -11.57 7.46
C LYS A 14 22.27 -12.63 8.06
N ALA A 15 21.07 -12.27 8.50
CA ALA A 15 20.18 -13.22 9.18
C ALA A 15 18.84 -13.35 8.43
N THR A 16 18.62 -14.54 7.88
CA THR A 16 17.48 -14.88 7.03
C THR A 16 16.55 -15.80 7.81
N GLN A 17 15.32 -15.34 8.09
CA GLN A 17 14.32 -16.17 8.76
C GLN A 17 13.03 -16.24 7.95
N THR A 18 12.45 -17.43 7.88
CA THR A 18 11.22 -17.67 7.12
C THR A 18 10.01 -17.20 7.92
N GLY A 19 9.18 -16.36 7.29
CA GLY A 19 7.89 -15.92 7.83
C GLY A 19 6.74 -16.26 6.87
N SER A 20 5.50 -16.07 7.33
CA SER A 20 4.32 -16.14 6.48
C SER A 20 3.63 -14.78 6.43
N VAL A 21 3.28 -14.32 5.23
CA VAL A 21 2.46 -13.13 5.04
C VAL A 21 1.21 -13.48 4.25
N GLU A 22 0.10 -12.95 4.72
CA GLU A 22 -1.17 -13.00 4.05
C GLU A 22 -1.32 -11.75 3.19
N LEU A 23 -1.28 -11.96 1.87
CA LEU A 23 -1.40 -10.92 0.86
C LEU A 23 -2.82 -10.93 0.32
N SER A 24 -3.45 -9.76 0.24
CA SER A 24 -4.67 -9.59 -0.54
C SER A 24 -4.31 -8.92 -1.85
N TYR A 25 -4.41 -9.68 -2.94
CA TYR A 25 -4.38 -9.08 -4.26
C TYR A 25 -5.75 -8.48 -4.53
N TRP A 26 -5.76 -7.18 -4.78
CA TRP A 26 -6.97 -6.51 -5.25
C TRP A 26 -7.24 -6.98 -6.67
N SER A 27 -8.46 -7.40 -6.94
CA SER A 27 -8.87 -7.74 -8.30
C SER A 27 -8.73 -6.49 -9.19
N LYS A 28 -8.42 -6.67 -10.47
CA LYS A 28 -8.37 -5.53 -11.42
C LYS A 28 -9.70 -4.75 -11.42
N ALA A 29 -10.83 -5.43 -11.18
CA ALA A 29 -12.14 -4.82 -11.03
C ALA A 29 -12.25 -3.90 -9.80
N GLU A 30 -11.75 -4.31 -8.63
CA GLU A 30 -11.74 -3.46 -7.43
C GLU A 30 -10.80 -2.26 -7.55
N GLN A 31 -9.62 -2.47 -8.15
CA GLN A 31 -8.68 -1.37 -8.45
C GLN A 31 -9.31 -0.35 -9.39
N MET A 32 -9.98 -0.84 -10.45
CA MET A 32 -10.64 0.02 -11.43
C MET A 32 -11.84 0.75 -10.81
N LYS A 33 -12.63 0.08 -9.96
CA LYS A 33 -13.74 0.71 -9.24
C LYS A 33 -13.26 1.86 -8.36
N LYS A 34 -12.20 1.67 -7.57
CA LYS A 34 -11.62 2.73 -6.72
C LYS A 34 -11.07 3.89 -7.55
N SER A 35 -10.37 3.59 -8.65
CA SER A 35 -9.77 4.60 -9.51
C SER A 35 -10.84 5.43 -10.23
N ILE A 36 -11.89 4.78 -10.74
CA ILE A 36 -13.06 5.46 -11.33
C ILE A 36 -13.79 6.28 -10.29
N LEU A 37 -14.02 5.75 -9.07
CA LEU A 37 -14.71 6.50 -8.01
C LEU A 37 -13.95 7.78 -7.66
N SER A 38 -12.62 7.69 -7.55
CA SER A 38 -11.76 8.85 -7.28
C SER A 38 -11.75 9.85 -8.43
N TRP A 39 -11.83 9.38 -9.67
CA TRP A 39 -11.86 10.27 -10.81
C TRP A 39 -13.21 10.99 -10.91
N VAL A 40 -14.32 10.25 -10.81
CA VAL A 40 -15.69 10.78 -10.81
C VAL A 40 -15.90 11.77 -9.65
N SER A 41 -15.39 11.48 -8.45
CA SER A 41 -15.51 12.41 -7.33
C SER A 41 -14.78 13.73 -7.59
N CYS A 42 -13.57 13.69 -8.16
CA CYS A 42 -12.85 14.90 -8.57
C CYS A 42 -13.62 15.69 -9.65
N TRP A 43 -14.25 15.03 -10.62
CA TRP A 43 -15.09 15.70 -11.63
C TRP A 43 -16.32 16.37 -11.02
N ILE A 44 -17.02 15.68 -10.10
CA ILE A 44 -18.18 16.26 -9.39
C ILE A 44 -17.74 17.50 -8.60
N LEU A 45 -16.63 17.42 -7.87
CA LEU A 45 -16.05 18.54 -7.14
C LEU A 45 -15.70 19.71 -8.08
N ALA A 46 -15.10 19.43 -9.24
CA ALA A 46 -14.78 20.44 -10.24
C ALA A 46 -16.04 21.16 -10.76
N ILE A 47 -17.13 20.43 -11.04
CA ILE A 47 -18.40 21.03 -11.48
C ILE A 47 -19.00 21.92 -10.38
N VAL A 48 -19.02 21.45 -9.13
CA VAL A 48 -19.51 22.24 -7.98
C VAL A 48 -18.67 23.51 -7.79
N SER A 49 -17.37 23.45 -8.09
CA SER A 49 -16.46 24.58 -7.97
C SER A 49 -16.80 25.76 -8.89
N ILE A 50 -17.51 25.51 -10.00
CA ILE A 50 -17.93 26.55 -10.95
C ILE A 50 -18.90 27.55 -10.29
N PHE A 51 -19.70 27.10 -9.31
CA PHE A 51 -20.59 27.97 -8.54
C PHE A 51 -19.88 28.89 -7.54
N LEU A 52 -18.55 28.76 -7.40
CA LEU A 52 -17.73 29.62 -6.54
C LEU A 52 -16.86 30.55 -7.42
N PRO A 53 -17.37 31.69 -7.91
CA PRO A 53 -16.68 32.55 -8.86
C PRO A 53 -15.30 33.04 -8.41
N GLY A 54 -15.06 33.21 -7.10
CA GLY A 54 -13.73 33.56 -6.58
C GLY A 54 -12.73 32.39 -6.57
N LEU A 55 -13.20 31.16 -6.32
CA LEU A 55 -12.34 29.99 -6.12
C LEU A 55 -12.24 29.07 -7.35
N HIS A 56 -13.15 29.18 -8.32
CA HIS A 56 -13.20 28.28 -9.47
C HIS A 56 -11.91 28.29 -10.29
N PHE A 57 -11.22 29.45 -10.41
CA PHE A 57 -9.94 29.58 -11.10
C PHE A 57 -8.82 28.74 -10.48
N VAL A 58 -8.92 28.39 -9.19
CA VAL A 58 -7.93 27.55 -8.48
C VAL A 58 -8.46 26.12 -8.34
N LEU A 59 -9.72 25.97 -7.93
CA LEU A 59 -10.34 24.67 -7.67
C LEU A 59 -10.45 23.82 -8.93
N VAL A 60 -10.91 24.38 -10.05
CA VAL A 60 -11.12 23.62 -11.29
C VAL A 60 -9.80 23.04 -11.81
N PRO A 61 -8.71 23.82 -12.00
CA PRO A 61 -7.42 23.25 -12.41
C PRO A 61 -6.88 22.23 -11.39
N THR A 62 -7.04 22.50 -10.09
CA THR A 62 -6.56 21.61 -9.03
C THR A 62 -7.26 20.25 -9.08
N PHE A 63 -8.59 20.23 -9.22
CA PHE A 63 -9.35 18.98 -9.33
C PHE A 63 -9.11 18.27 -10.67
N LEU A 64 -8.90 19.02 -11.75
CA LEU A 64 -8.57 18.47 -13.07
C LEU A 64 -7.21 17.76 -13.08
N VAL A 65 -6.24 18.23 -12.29
CA VAL A 65 -4.92 17.59 -12.14
C VAL A 65 -4.93 16.48 -11.08
N LEU A 66 -5.61 16.69 -9.95
CA LEU A 66 -5.72 15.69 -8.87
C LEU A 66 -6.44 14.42 -9.32
N GLY A 67 -7.46 14.53 -10.16
CA GLY A 67 -8.23 13.38 -10.65
C GLY A 67 -7.34 12.32 -11.33
N PRO A 68 -6.64 12.67 -12.44
CA PRO A 68 -5.67 11.78 -13.08
C PRO A 68 -4.56 11.31 -12.13
N ALA A 69 -4.01 12.21 -11.29
CA ALA A 69 -2.95 11.85 -10.35
C ALA A 69 -3.39 10.75 -9.36
N LEU A 70 -4.57 10.90 -8.77
CA LEU A 70 -5.15 9.90 -7.87
C LEU A 70 -5.51 8.61 -8.62
N PHE A 71 -6.02 8.71 -9.85
CA PHE A 71 -6.29 7.54 -10.70
C PHE A 71 -5.03 6.72 -10.93
N PHE A 72 -3.91 7.35 -11.34
CA PHE A 72 -2.63 6.64 -11.50
C PHE A 72 -2.08 6.12 -10.18
N TYR A 73 -2.26 6.85 -9.08
CA TYR A 73 -1.82 6.42 -7.76
C TYR A 73 -2.52 5.14 -7.29
N PHE A 74 -3.85 5.06 -7.43
CA PHE A 74 -4.63 3.88 -7.05
C PHE A 74 -4.51 2.75 -8.06
N SER A 75 -4.39 3.05 -9.36
CA SER A 75 -4.19 2.04 -10.40
C SER A 75 -2.85 1.30 -10.27
N ARG A 76 -1.83 1.94 -9.66
CA ARG A 76 -0.53 1.31 -9.36
C ARG A 76 -0.53 0.47 -8.07
N GLN A 77 -1.62 0.43 -7.30
CA GLN A 77 -1.69 -0.40 -6.10
C GLN A 77 -2.09 -1.83 -6.44
N GLN A 78 -1.12 -2.74 -6.42
CA GLN A 78 -1.30 -4.14 -6.82
C GLN A 78 -2.03 -4.98 -5.74
N GLY A 79 -2.09 -4.50 -4.51
CA GLY A 79 -2.76 -5.17 -3.40
C GLY A 79 -2.43 -4.53 -2.05
N MET A 80 -2.82 -5.22 -0.99
CA MET A 80 -2.52 -4.84 0.38
C MET A 80 -2.10 -6.06 1.20
N ILE A 81 -1.24 -5.82 2.17
CA ILE A 81 -0.89 -6.81 3.19
C ILE A 81 -2.02 -6.78 4.22
N ILE A 82 -2.66 -7.93 4.47
CA ILE A 82 -3.71 -8.02 5.48
C ILE A 82 -3.06 -8.20 6.85
N SER A 83 -2.15 -9.15 6.92
CA SER A 83 -1.43 -9.51 8.13
C SER A 83 -0.22 -10.32 7.75
N GLY A 84 0.84 -10.25 8.55
CA GLY A 84 1.93 -11.20 8.44
C GLY A 84 2.45 -11.55 9.82
N LYS A 85 2.97 -12.77 9.92
CA LYS A 85 3.57 -13.29 11.13
C LYS A 85 4.93 -13.85 10.77
N GLY A 86 5.93 -13.43 11.52
CA GLY A 86 7.25 -14.00 11.44
C GLY A 86 7.93 -13.97 12.78
N LYS A 87 9.18 -14.42 12.78
CA LYS A 87 10.07 -14.24 13.92
C LYS A 87 11.13 -13.22 13.51
N CYS A 88 11.54 -12.39 14.47
CA CYS A 88 12.63 -11.46 14.22
C CYS A 88 13.93 -12.25 14.08
N PRO A 89 14.71 -12.09 12.99
CA PRO A 89 15.97 -12.82 12.82
C PRO A 89 17.04 -12.43 13.86
N HIS A 90 16.85 -11.31 14.58
CA HIS A 90 17.77 -10.85 15.62
C HIS A 90 17.44 -11.38 17.02
N CYS A 91 16.18 -11.26 17.47
CA CYS A 91 15.79 -11.65 18.83
C CYS A 91 14.91 -12.91 18.90
N ASN A 92 14.55 -13.49 17.75
CA ASN A 92 13.68 -14.66 17.60
C ASN A 92 12.25 -14.49 18.14
N GLU A 93 11.90 -13.28 18.58
CA GLU A 93 10.58 -12.94 19.11
C GLU A 93 9.55 -12.81 17.98
N LYS A 94 8.26 -12.98 18.31
CA LYS A 94 7.17 -12.88 17.33
C LYS A 94 7.09 -11.45 16.77
N LEU A 95 7.25 -11.32 15.45
CA LEU A 95 7.06 -10.10 14.70
C LEU A 95 5.69 -10.12 14.01
N LEU A 96 4.85 -9.15 14.32
CA LEU A 96 3.59 -8.91 13.63
C LEU A 96 3.83 -7.86 12.54
N ILE A 97 3.56 -8.23 11.30
CA ILE A 97 3.71 -7.34 10.14
C ILE A 97 2.40 -6.58 9.98
N SER A 98 2.50 -5.26 9.89
CA SER A 98 1.35 -4.39 9.89
C SER A 98 0.65 -4.41 8.52
N LYS A 99 -0.64 -4.10 8.53
CA LYS A 99 -1.39 -3.87 7.31
C LYS A 99 -0.81 -2.68 6.57
N GLY A 100 -0.47 -2.87 5.30
CA GLY A 100 0.17 -1.85 4.49
C GLY A 100 -0.06 -2.04 2.98
N PRO A 101 0.31 -1.03 2.18
CA PRO A 101 0.33 -1.16 0.73
C PRO A 101 1.31 -2.27 0.31
N LEU A 102 0.93 -3.07 -0.69
CA LEU A 102 1.79 -4.14 -1.20
C LEU A 102 2.93 -3.55 -2.04
N ARG A 103 4.00 -3.11 -1.37
CA ARG A 103 5.22 -2.58 -1.99
C ARG A 103 6.43 -3.18 -1.28
N PHE A 104 7.12 -4.08 -1.97
CA PHE A 104 8.39 -4.62 -1.49
C PHE A 104 9.56 -3.75 -1.98
N PRO A 105 10.66 -3.64 -1.21
CA PRO A 105 10.85 -4.16 0.14
C PRO A 105 10.06 -3.39 1.20
N ILE A 106 9.61 -4.07 2.25
CA ILE A 106 8.87 -3.46 3.38
C ILE A 106 9.81 -3.39 4.57
N GLU A 107 9.86 -2.26 5.25
CA GLU A 107 10.59 -2.09 6.49
C GLU A 107 9.61 -2.13 7.67
N GLU A 108 9.84 -3.06 8.60
CA GLU A 108 9.05 -3.18 9.82
C GLU A 108 9.96 -3.11 11.04
N LEU A 109 9.52 -2.39 12.07
CA LEU A 109 10.25 -2.27 13.32
C LEU A 109 9.84 -3.41 14.27
N CYS A 110 10.80 -4.20 14.73
CA CYS A 110 10.51 -5.17 15.79
C CYS A 110 10.26 -4.46 17.12
N THR A 111 9.10 -4.67 17.74
CA THR A 111 8.73 -4.05 19.03
C THR A 111 9.59 -4.55 20.20
N ALA A 112 10.15 -5.76 20.10
CA ALA A 112 10.97 -6.35 21.16
C ALA A 112 12.42 -5.83 21.16
N CYS A 113 13.06 -5.78 19.99
CA CYS A 113 14.47 -5.36 19.87
C CYS A 113 14.67 -3.96 19.27
N ARG A 114 13.60 -3.30 18.81
CA ARG A 114 13.60 -1.98 18.14
C ARG A 114 14.57 -1.89 16.95
N LYS A 115 14.73 -3.00 16.23
CA LYS A 115 15.52 -3.08 15.00
C LYS A 115 14.61 -3.14 13.78
N ASN A 116 15.04 -2.48 12.71
CA ASN A 116 14.36 -2.51 11.41
C ASN A 116 14.65 -3.85 10.73
N VAL A 117 13.60 -4.57 10.37
CA VAL A 117 13.67 -5.82 9.63
C VAL A 117 13.14 -5.56 8.23
N ILE A 118 13.91 -5.97 7.23
CA ILE A 118 13.55 -5.81 5.83
C ILE A 118 12.85 -7.10 5.38
N ILE A 119 11.67 -6.95 4.82
CA ILE A 119 10.84 -8.05 4.37
C ILE A 119 10.92 -8.10 2.85
N THR A 120 11.37 -9.24 2.33
CA THR A 120 11.41 -9.53 0.90
C THR A 120 10.56 -10.76 0.60
N LEU A 121 10.04 -10.83 -0.64
CA LEU A 121 9.40 -12.05 -1.11
C LEU A 121 10.44 -13.18 -1.15
N ALA A 122 10.05 -14.37 -0.70
CA ALA A 122 10.84 -15.56 -0.99
C ALA A 122 10.82 -15.75 -2.51
N ALA A 123 11.99 -15.74 -3.15
CA ALA A 123 12.09 -16.17 -4.54
C ALA A 123 11.81 -17.68 -4.58
N ASP A 124 10.69 -18.03 -5.20
CA ASP A 124 10.29 -19.38 -5.56
C ASP A 124 11.15 -19.95 -6.71
#